data_AF-G0UTW4-F1
#
_entry.id   AF-G0UTW4-F1
#
_cell.length_a   1.000
_cell.length_b   1.000
_cell.length_c   1.000
_cell.angle_alpha   90.00
_cell.angle_beta   90.00
_cell.angle_gamma   90.00
#
_symmetry.space_group_name_H-M   'P 1'
#
loop_
_entity.id
_entity.type
_entity.pdbx_description
1 polymer ?
#
loop_
_entity_poly.entity_id
_entity_poly.type
_entity_poly.pdbx_seq_one_letter_code
_entity_poly.pdbx_strand_id
1 'polypeptide(L)'
;MSASGVFSKGRGIGHESATSILRYIPRARVPWQPSRFGRENLTAADMARLWGRGRYRDGPGGYNSGYCTEQTHVLEENTIKIIPKRELEKYMPDIAIGPKALVTPVSLMNARNGHRVTHDLLHSYDPHIGRLDKPASVDHDNITVEDPNRVGLNAATLDCRGRIHRWLRRGPFFQVDNYFRRSVKLNRNGTLPTDSTHEAPLMRKIVRLAQRGHLKAACEEYRRVTTVPPVEIYRSLTASCVPGAHLADAIAIFEDGNSKLFYVARDGEVLYNVMRCAIAARNRVRVMWVYNVMRGRYYENVVVRAEIDPIWRYRIAMLALEYLL
;
A
#
# COMPACT_ATOMS: atom_id res chain seq x y z
N MET A 1 -44.55 29.67 -3.42
CA MET A 1 -43.74 28.44 -3.32
C MET A 1 -42.58 28.71 -2.37
N SER A 2 -42.46 28.04 -1.22
CA SER A 2 -41.55 28.46 -0.12
C SER A 2 -40.28 27.62 0.08
N ALA A 3 -40.06 26.53 -0.66
CA ALA A 3 -38.89 25.66 -0.50
C ALA A 3 -37.91 25.80 -1.67
N SER A 4 -36.64 26.07 -1.35
CA SER A 4 -35.52 26.08 -2.30
C SER A 4 -34.44 25.11 -1.80
N GLY A 5 -34.10 24.11 -2.62
CA GLY A 5 -33.13 23.07 -2.28
C GLY A 5 -32.04 22.95 -3.34
N VAL A 6 -30.83 22.59 -2.92
CA VAL A 6 -29.68 22.38 -3.83
C VAL A 6 -29.80 21.05 -4.58
N PHE A 7 -30.31 20.01 -3.91
CA PHE A 7 -30.55 18.69 -4.48
C PHE A 7 -32.00 18.29 -4.22
N SER A 8 -32.64 17.68 -5.21
CA SER A 8 -34.05 17.29 -5.11
C SER A 8 -34.26 16.00 -4.29
N LYS A 9 -33.25 15.13 -4.19
CA LYS A 9 -33.33 13.83 -3.50
C LYS A 9 -31.99 13.45 -2.87
N GLY A 10 -32.04 12.57 -1.88
CA GLY A 10 -30.88 11.88 -1.33
C GLY A 10 -31.18 10.43 -0.97
N ARG A 11 -30.18 9.73 -0.44
CA ARG A 11 -30.28 8.34 0.02
C ARG A 11 -29.70 8.16 1.41
N GLY A 12 -30.09 7.08 2.10
CA GLY A 12 -29.48 6.66 3.35
C GLY A 12 -28.16 5.91 3.13
N ILE A 13 -27.27 5.96 4.13
CA ILE A 13 -25.94 5.31 4.09
C ILE A 13 -26.04 3.84 4.51
N GLY A 14 -26.92 3.54 5.45
CA GLY A 14 -27.08 2.21 6.03
C GLY A 14 -28.13 1.38 5.31
N HIS A 15 -27.97 0.06 5.38
CA HIS A 15 -28.97 -0.90 4.89
C HIS A 15 -30.22 -0.91 5.78
N GLU A 16 -31.35 -1.32 5.20
CA GLU A 16 -32.67 -1.31 5.85
C GLU A 16 -32.70 -2.17 7.12
N SER A 17 -32.03 -3.33 7.10
CA SER A 17 -31.96 -4.28 8.22
C SER A 17 -31.40 -3.68 9.51
N ALA A 18 -30.37 -2.82 9.40
CA ALA A 18 -29.83 -2.12 10.57
C ALA A 18 -30.73 -0.94 10.97
N THR A 19 -31.23 -0.21 9.97
CA THR A 19 -31.96 1.06 10.19
C THR A 19 -33.33 0.86 10.84
N SER A 20 -34.03 -0.25 10.51
CA SER A 20 -35.35 -0.57 11.06
C SER A 20 -35.34 -0.78 12.58
N ILE A 21 -34.22 -1.28 13.12
CA ILE A 21 -34.02 -1.53 14.54
C ILE A 21 -33.35 -0.33 15.21
N LEU A 22 -32.29 0.22 14.61
CA LEU A 22 -31.49 1.28 15.23
C LEU A 22 -32.26 2.60 15.45
N ARG A 23 -33.34 2.84 14.70
CA ARG A 23 -34.17 4.05 14.86
C ARG A 23 -34.79 4.19 16.25
N TYR A 24 -34.97 3.09 17.00
CA TYR A 24 -35.54 3.11 18.34
C TYR A 24 -34.55 3.56 19.42
N ILE A 25 -33.26 3.65 19.09
CA ILE A 25 -32.21 4.15 19.99
C ILE A 25 -31.89 5.60 19.60
N PRO A 26 -32.21 6.60 20.46
CA PRO A 26 -31.93 7.99 20.14
C PRO A 26 -30.43 8.24 19.95
N ARG A 27 -30.04 8.62 18.73
CA ARG A 27 -28.67 9.04 18.42
C ARG A 27 -28.53 10.53 18.71
N ALA A 28 -27.60 10.89 19.59
CA ALA A 28 -27.19 12.28 19.78
C ALA A 28 -26.63 12.87 18.48
N ARG A 29 -27.22 13.99 18.02
CA ARG A 29 -26.82 14.72 16.82
C ARG A 29 -25.98 15.93 17.22
N VAL A 30 -25.32 16.55 16.24
CA VAL A 30 -24.60 17.81 16.47
C VAL A 30 -25.63 18.88 16.92
N PRO A 31 -25.47 19.52 18.08
CA PRO A 31 -26.51 20.38 18.66
C PRO A 31 -26.92 21.56 17.76
N TRP A 32 -25.96 22.23 17.15
CA TRP A 32 -26.17 23.43 16.34
C TRP A 32 -26.53 23.13 14.87
N GLN A 33 -26.37 21.88 14.41
CA GLN A 33 -26.81 21.43 13.09
C GLN A 33 -27.21 19.94 13.14
N PRO A 34 -28.44 19.63 13.62
CA PRO A 34 -28.86 18.24 13.83
C PRO A 34 -29.00 17.42 12.55
N SER A 35 -29.43 18.05 11.46
CA SER A 35 -29.56 17.44 10.13
C SER A 35 -28.20 17.47 9.42
N ARG A 36 -27.69 16.30 9.04
CA ARG A 36 -26.44 16.16 8.27
C ARG A 36 -26.73 15.58 6.90
N PHE A 37 -26.45 16.36 5.86
CA PHE A 37 -26.45 15.90 4.48
C PHE A 37 -25.03 15.96 3.90
N GLY A 38 -24.30 14.85 3.98
CA GLY A 38 -22.94 14.73 3.44
C GLY A 38 -22.91 14.20 2.00
N ARG A 39 -21.71 14.16 1.41
CA ARG A 39 -21.52 13.64 0.04
C ARG A 39 -21.95 12.17 -0.15
N GLU A 40 -21.90 11.38 0.93
CA GLU A 40 -22.37 9.98 0.98
C GLU A 40 -23.89 9.84 0.74
N ASN A 41 -24.67 10.88 1.07
CA ASN A 41 -26.13 10.87 0.92
C ASN A 41 -26.60 11.29 -0.49
N LEU A 42 -25.68 11.66 -1.38
CA LEU A 42 -26.03 12.07 -2.75
C LEU A 42 -26.55 10.89 -3.56
N THR A 43 -27.39 11.18 -4.55
CA THR A 43 -27.74 10.24 -5.60
C THR A 43 -26.52 9.97 -6.50
N ALA A 44 -26.55 8.88 -7.27
CA ALA A 44 -25.44 8.55 -8.17
C ALA A 44 -25.18 9.65 -9.21
N ALA A 45 -26.24 10.24 -9.77
CA ALA A 45 -26.15 11.32 -10.77
C ALA A 45 -25.59 12.61 -10.16
N ASP A 46 -26.09 13.02 -8.98
CA ASP A 46 -25.59 14.22 -8.29
C ASP A 46 -24.13 14.07 -7.89
N MET A 47 -23.74 12.87 -7.43
CA MET A 47 -22.36 12.58 -7.08
C MET A 47 -21.44 12.61 -8.30
N ALA A 48 -21.86 12.03 -9.44
CA ALA A 48 -21.08 12.07 -10.68
C ALA A 48 -20.86 13.51 -11.16
N ARG A 49 -21.92 14.33 -11.16
CA ARG A 49 -21.83 15.76 -11.52
C ARG A 49 -20.90 16.53 -10.58
N LEU A 50 -21.03 16.33 -9.27
CA LEU A 50 -20.16 16.99 -8.29
C LEU A 50 -18.70 16.54 -8.42
N TRP A 51 -18.45 15.27 -8.74
CA TRP A 51 -17.10 14.74 -8.88
C TRP A 51 -16.38 15.24 -10.14
N GLY A 52 -17.13 15.47 -11.21
CA GLY A 52 -16.57 16.05 -12.43
C GLY A 52 -16.16 17.51 -12.27
N ARG A 53 -16.85 18.24 -11.38
CA ARG A 53 -16.50 19.63 -11.03
C ARG A 53 -15.39 19.70 -9.98
N GLY A 54 -14.83 20.90 -9.80
CA GLY A 54 -13.85 21.17 -8.75
C GLY A 54 -12.40 20.79 -9.09
N ARG A 55 -12.13 20.53 -10.36
CA ARG A 55 -10.87 20.03 -10.91
C ARG A 55 -10.44 20.91 -12.09
N TYR A 56 -9.94 22.09 -11.75
CA TYR A 56 -9.64 23.25 -12.62
C TYR A 56 -9.90 23.08 -14.14
N ARG A 57 -8.96 22.48 -14.89
CA ARG A 57 -9.08 22.29 -16.36
C ARG A 57 -9.06 20.82 -16.78
N ASP A 58 -8.26 19.99 -16.11
CA ASP A 58 -8.09 18.57 -16.44
C ASP A 58 -9.30 17.71 -16.04
N GLY A 59 -10.16 18.24 -15.16
CA GLY A 59 -11.34 17.53 -14.69
C GLY A 59 -12.42 17.36 -15.75
N PRO A 60 -13.19 16.26 -15.71
CA PRO A 60 -14.16 15.94 -16.76
C PRO A 60 -15.37 16.87 -16.79
N GLY A 61 -15.60 17.66 -15.74
CA GLY A 61 -16.63 18.70 -15.74
C GLY A 61 -16.24 19.98 -16.49
N GLY A 62 -14.96 20.13 -16.88
CA GLY A 62 -14.52 21.24 -17.74
C GLY A 62 -14.98 21.01 -19.17
N TYR A 63 -15.63 22.02 -19.77
CA TYR A 63 -16.21 21.90 -21.12
C TYR A 63 -15.17 21.59 -22.22
N ASN A 64 -13.92 22.06 -22.04
CA ASN A 64 -12.81 21.83 -22.99
C ASN A 64 -11.78 20.79 -22.50
N SER A 65 -12.14 19.96 -21.51
CA SER A 65 -11.24 18.92 -20.97
C SER A 65 -11.05 17.71 -21.91
N GLY A 66 -11.89 17.60 -22.93
CA GLY A 66 -11.98 16.41 -23.80
C GLY A 66 -12.89 15.29 -23.27
N TYR A 67 -13.36 15.40 -22.02
CA TYR A 67 -14.30 14.44 -21.40
C TYR A 67 -15.73 14.98 -21.30
N CYS A 68 -15.98 16.19 -21.81
CA CYS A 68 -17.31 16.79 -21.79
C CYS A 68 -18.28 15.99 -22.67
N THR A 69 -19.50 15.78 -22.18
CA THR A 69 -20.56 15.06 -22.90
C THR A 69 -21.55 15.99 -23.60
N GLU A 70 -21.46 17.30 -23.36
CA GLU A 70 -22.29 18.32 -24.02
C GLU A 70 -21.85 18.50 -25.49
N GLN A 71 -22.82 18.54 -26.41
CA GLN A 71 -22.53 18.68 -27.84
C GLN A 71 -22.29 20.14 -28.27
N THR A 72 -22.72 21.09 -27.45
CA THR A 72 -22.62 22.52 -27.71
C THR A 72 -22.26 23.26 -26.44
N HIS A 73 -21.46 24.32 -26.56
CA HIS A 73 -21.11 25.21 -25.46
C HIS A 73 -21.26 26.67 -25.91
N VAL A 74 -21.67 27.55 -25.01
CA VAL A 74 -21.91 28.97 -25.34
C VAL A 74 -20.83 29.83 -24.70
N LEU A 75 -20.11 30.61 -25.51
CA LEU A 75 -19.16 31.62 -25.07
C LEU A 75 -19.63 32.98 -25.61
N GLU A 76 -19.95 33.92 -24.72
CA GLU A 76 -20.31 35.30 -25.09
C GLU A 76 -21.32 35.35 -26.24
N GLU A 77 -22.49 34.71 -26.03
CA GLU A 77 -23.61 34.65 -26.99
C GLU A 77 -23.34 33.78 -28.24
N ASN A 78 -22.10 33.37 -28.49
CA ASN A 78 -21.76 32.48 -29.60
C ASN A 78 -21.85 31.00 -29.19
N THR A 79 -22.60 30.21 -29.97
CA THR A 79 -22.76 28.77 -29.74
C THR A 79 -21.73 27.97 -30.55
N ILE A 80 -20.86 27.27 -29.84
CA ILE A 80 -19.79 26.44 -30.40
C ILE A 80 -20.22 24.97 -30.35
N LYS A 81 -20.03 24.24 -31.46
CA LYS A 81 -20.26 22.79 -31.53
C LYS A 81 -18.95 22.04 -31.22
N ILE A 82 -19.04 20.96 -30.47
CA ILE A 82 -17.88 20.12 -30.14
C ILE A 82 -17.31 19.47 -31.42
N ILE A 83 -15.99 19.40 -31.52
CA ILE A 83 -15.31 18.62 -32.56
C ILE A 83 -15.16 17.18 -32.04
N PRO A 84 -15.74 16.16 -32.71
CA PRO A 84 -15.62 14.78 -32.28
C PRO A 84 -14.16 14.29 -32.27
N LYS A 85 -13.80 13.42 -31.32
CA LYS A 85 -12.44 12.86 -31.20
C LYS A 85 -11.90 12.29 -32.52
N ARG A 86 -12.73 11.51 -33.25
CA ARG A 86 -12.38 10.93 -34.56
C ARG A 86 -12.01 11.95 -35.64
N GLU A 87 -12.48 13.19 -35.52
CA GLU A 87 -12.17 14.27 -36.44
C GLU A 87 -10.92 15.03 -35.99
N LEU A 88 -10.77 15.22 -34.68
CA LEU A 88 -9.55 15.76 -34.07
C LEU A 88 -8.32 14.90 -34.40
N GLU A 89 -8.48 13.57 -34.41
CA GLU A 89 -7.42 12.61 -34.73
C GLU A 89 -6.84 12.74 -36.14
N LYS A 90 -7.56 13.37 -37.09
CA LYS A 90 -7.07 13.56 -38.47
C LYS A 90 -5.88 14.52 -38.54
N TYR A 91 -5.80 15.48 -37.62
CA TYR A 91 -4.78 16.53 -37.61
C TYR A 91 -4.01 16.62 -36.28
N MET A 92 -4.43 15.85 -35.27
CA MET A 92 -3.73 15.72 -33.99
C MET A 92 -3.56 14.23 -33.66
N PRO A 93 -2.35 13.66 -33.76
CA PRO A 93 -2.14 12.22 -33.58
C PRO A 93 -2.50 11.76 -32.15
N ASP A 94 -3.16 10.60 -32.04
CA ASP A 94 -3.49 9.99 -30.74
C ASP A 94 -2.30 9.16 -30.22
N ILE A 95 -1.80 9.53 -29.04
CA ILE A 95 -0.69 8.87 -28.33
C ILE A 95 -1.09 8.32 -26.97
N ALA A 96 -2.26 7.66 -26.89
CA ALA A 96 -2.74 7.02 -25.67
C ALA A 96 -2.07 5.66 -25.37
N ILE A 97 -1.36 5.58 -24.23
CA ILE A 97 -0.80 4.33 -23.68
C ILE A 97 -1.87 3.50 -22.94
N GLY A 98 -2.87 4.17 -22.37
CA GLY A 98 -3.92 3.56 -21.54
C GLY A 98 -3.65 3.63 -20.02
N PRO A 99 -4.46 2.94 -19.20
CA PRO A 99 -4.52 3.15 -17.75
C PRO A 99 -3.23 2.77 -17.00
N LYS A 100 -2.42 1.85 -17.54
CA LYS A 100 -1.15 1.45 -16.92
C LYS A 100 -0.13 2.59 -16.86
N ALA A 101 -0.21 3.57 -17.75
CA ALA A 101 0.63 4.77 -17.70
C ALA A 101 0.34 5.63 -16.46
N LEU A 102 -0.82 5.45 -15.82
CA LEU A 102 -1.21 6.21 -14.64
C LEU A 102 -0.63 5.67 -13.32
N VAL A 103 0.14 4.57 -13.37
CA VAL A 103 0.63 3.87 -12.18
C VAL A 103 2.11 3.54 -12.31
N THR A 104 2.92 4.16 -11.44
CA THR A 104 4.33 3.82 -11.30
C THR A 104 4.52 2.59 -10.40
N PRO A 105 5.62 1.84 -10.57
CA PRO A 105 5.95 0.72 -9.69
C PRO A 105 6.20 1.17 -8.24
N VAL A 106 6.07 0.24 -7.30
CA VAL A 106 6.32 0.47 -5.85
C VAL A 106 7.73 1.03 -5.60
N SER A 107 8.72 0.60 -6.39
CA SER A 107 10.12 1.10 -6.28
C SER A 107 10.26 2.62 -6.40
N LEU A 108 9.30 3.32 -7.01
CA LEU A 108 9.35 4.78 -7.16
C LEU A 108 8.53 5.53 -6.11
N MET A 109 7.86 4.83 -5.19
CA MET A 109 6.98 5.48 -4.21
C MET A 109 7.72 6.51 -3.35
N ASN A 110 8.92 6.22 -2.87
CA ASN A 110 9.68 7.19 -2.08
C ASN A 110 10.11 8.41 -2.90
N ALA A 111 10.55 8.22 -4.16
CA ALA A 111 10.86 9.32 -5.06
C ALA A 111 9.63 10.20 -5.36
N ARG A 112 8.43 9.62 -5.29
CA ARG A 112 7.14 10.28 -5.55
C ARG A 112 6.37 10.62 -4.28
N ASN A 113 7.06 10.84 -3.16
CA ASN A 113 6.46 11.26 -1.88
C ASN A 113 5.30 10.34 -1.40
N GLY A 114 5.45 9.04 -1.65
CA GLY A 114 4.56 7.97 -1.24
C GLY A 114 3.49 7.55 -2.25
N HIS A 115 3.44 8.14 -3.46
CA HIS A 115 2.38 7.84 -4.43
C HIS A 115 2.82 6.89 -5.55
N ARG A 116 1.91 5.99 -5.96
CA ARG A 116 2.03 5.27 -7.24
C ARG A 116 1.21 5.90 -8.36
N VAL A 117 0.14 6.60 -8.02
CA VAL A 117 -0.86 7.09 -8.98
C VAL A 117 -0.44 8.46 -9.52
N THR A 118 -0.54 8.68 -10.83
CA THR A 118 -0.30 9.98 -11.52
C THR A 118 -1.61 10.66 -11.97
N HIS A 119 -2.77 10.19 -11.48
CA HIS A 119 -4.05 10.85 -11.70
C HIS A 119 -4.06 12.28 -11.14
N ASP A 120 -4.96 13.11 -11.66
CA ASP A 120 -5.16 14.52 -11.26
C ASP A 120 -5.46 14.66 -9.75
N LEU A 121 -6.39 13.86 -9.22
CA LEU A 121 -6.68 13.86 -7.80
C LEU A 121 -5.60 13.10 -7.00
N LEU A 122 -5.25 13.58 -5.80
CA LEU A 122 -4.38 12.83 -4.90
C LEU A 122 -5.07 11.56 -4.40
N HIS A 123 -4.48 10.39 -4.65
CA HIS A 123 -4.98 9.11 -4.13
C HIS A 123 -4.31 8.77 -2.80
N SER A 124 -5.12 8.62 -1.76
CA SER A 124 -4.67 8.23 -0.42
C SER A 124 -4.85 6.74 -0.20
N TYR A 125 -3.82 6.07 0.34
CA TYR A 125 -3.93 4.65 0.72
C TYR A 125 -4.66 4.40 2.04
N ASP A 126 -4.94 5.43 2.84
CA ASP A 126 -5.72 5.28 4.07
C ASP A 126 -7.21 5.06 3.78
N PRO A 127 -7.95 4.39 4.68
CA PRO A 127 -9.36 4.06 4.42
C PRO A 127 -10.31 5.26 4.53
N HIS A 128 -9.86 6.41 5.05
CA HIS A 128 -10.77 7.47 5.50
C HIS A 128 -10.83 8.69 4.56
N ILE A 129 -9.73 9.11 3.93
CA ILE A 129 -9.73 10.32 3.11
C ILE A 129 -10.62 10.17 1.87
N GLY A 130 -10.48 9.05 1.14
CA GLY A 130 -11.31 8.72 -0.02
C GLY A 130 -12.67 8.10 0.33
N ARG A 131 -13.04 7.97 1.61
CA ARG A 131 -14.24 7.22 2.02
C ARG A 131 -15.52 7.86 1.47
N LEU A 132 -16.36 7.09 0.78
CA LEU A 132 -17.74 7.46 0.49
C LEU A 132 -18.65 6.72 1.48
N ASP A 133 -19.23 5.60 1.09
CA ASP A 133 -20.02 4.76 2.00
C ASP A 133 -19.11 3.75 2.74
N LYS A 134 -18.26 3.08 1.95
CA LYS A 134 -17.29 2.07 2.37
C LYS A 134 -15.87 2.64 2.49
N PRO A 135 -14.97 2.00 3.26
CA PRO A 135 -13.56 2.37 3.29
C PRO A 135 -12.97 2.50 1.88
N ALA A 136 -12.18 3.54 1.65
CA ALA A 136 -11.55 3.76 0.36
C ALA A 136 -10.58 2.62 0.02
N SER A 137 -10.57 2.16 -1.23
CA SER A 137 -9.58 1.22 -1.75
C SER A 137 -9.15 1.68 -3.13
N VAL A 138 -7.85 1.75 -3.36
CA VAL A 138 -7.29 2.15 -4.66
C VAL A 138 -7.07 0.89 -5.48
N ASP A 139 -7.76 0.80 -6.61
CA ASP A 139 -7.48 -0.19 -7.64
C ASP A 139 -6.34 0.34 -8.52
N HIS A 140 -5.27 -0.44 -8.68
CA HIS A 140 -4.12 -0.03 -9.49
C HIS A 140 -4.25 -0.39 -10.97
N ASP A 141 -5.23 -1.20 -11.34
CA ASP A 141 -5.45 -1.61 -12.72
C ASP A 141 -6.53 -0.75 -13.39
N ASN A 142 -7.52 -0.27 -12.61
CA ASN A 142 -8.68 0.47 -13.11
C ASN A 142 -8.68 1.96 -12.74
N ILE A 143 -7.52 2.62 -12.76
CA ILE A 143 -7.47 4.09 -12.61
C ILE A 143 -7.94 4.74 -13.90
N THR A 144 -8.97 5.56 -13.79
CA THR A 144 -9.55 6.33 -14.89
C THR A 144 -9.75 7.78 -14.46
N VAL A 145 -9.84 8.69 -15.43
CA VAL A 145 -10.08 10.12 -15.18
C VAL A 145 -11.42 10.36 -14.47
N GLU A 146 -12.38 9.49 -14.71
CA GLU A 146 -13.70 9.57 -14.09
C GLU A 146 -13.67 9.23 -12.60
N ASP A 147 -12.72 8.41 -12.14
CA ASP A 147 -12.61 7.89 -10.77
C ASP A 147 -13.97 7.37 -10.23
N PRO A 148 -14.48 6.23 -10.73
CA PRO A 148 -15.83 5.75 -10.41
C PRO A 148 -16.01 5.41 -8.93
N ASN A 149 -14.93 4.97 -8.26
CA ASN A 149 -14.93 4.63 -6.84
C ASN A 149 -14.84 5.87 -5.92
N ARG A 150 -14.62 7.07 -6.48
CA ARG A 150 -14.57 8.36 -5.76
C ARG A 150 -13.52 8.39 -4.64
N VAL A 151 -12.38 7.74 -4.89
CA VAL A 151 -11.32 7.54 -3.88
C VAL A 151 -10.25 8.63 -3.92
N GLY A 152 -10.22 9.46 -4.97
CA GLY A 152 -9.36 10.63 -5.04
C GLY A 152 -9.75 11.72 -4.02
N LEU A 153 -8.78 12.51 -3.58
CA LEU A 153 -9.03 13.70 -2.78
C LEU A 153 -9.38 14.87 -3.70
N ASN A 154 -10.68 15.10 -3.90
CA ASN A 154 -11.18 16.24 -4.68
C ASN A 154 -11.11 17.53 -3.86
N ALA A 155 -10.64 18.62 -4.49
CA ALA A 155 -10.34 19.89 -3.84
C ALA A 155 -11.58 20.74 -3.53
N ALA A 156 -12.68 20.60 -4.27
CA ALA A 156 -13.83 21.50 -4.16
C ALA A 156 -15.20 20.81 -4.02
N THR A 157 -15.24 19.48 -3.93
CA THR A 157 -16.50 18.76 -3.68
C THR A 157 -17.09 19.07 -2.29
N LEU A 158 -18.40 18.89 -2.14
CA LEU A 158 -19.07 18.86 -0.84
C LEU A 158 -18.31 17.93 0.14
N ASP A 159 -18.14 18.35 1.39
CA ASP A 159 -17.44 17.61 2.45
C ASP A 159 -15.90 17.44 2.24
N CYS A 160 -15.28 18.17 1.30
CA CYS A 160 -13.83 18.07 1.05
C CYS A 160 -12.96 18.64 2.17
N ARG A 161 -13.38 19.74 2.82
CA ARG A 161 -12.53 20.53 3.74
C ARG A 161 -11.88 19.69 4.84
N GLY A 162 -12.66 18.88 5.55
CA GLY A 162 -12.15 18.02 6.61
C GLY A 162 -11.16 16.96 6.12
N ARG A 163 -11.33 16.49 4.88
CA ARG A 163 -10.47 15.50 4.23
C ARG A 163 -9.15 16.12 3.79
N ILE A 164 -9.18 17.35 3.27
CA ILE A 164 -7.98 18.15 2.96
C ILE A 164 -7.20 18.43 4.25
N HIS A 165 -7.85 18.89 5.32
CA HIS A 165 -7.18 19.09 6.60
C HIS A 165 -6.63 17.79 7.20
N ARG A 166 -7.26 16.64 6.96
CA ARG A 166 -6.71 15.33 7.35
C ARG A 166 -5.47 14.98 6.54
N TRP A 167 -5.51 15.19 5.23
CA TRP A 167 -4.37 14.97 4.34
C TRP A 167 -3.14 15.79 4.76
N LEU A 168 -3.33 17.07 5.04
CA LEU A 168 -2.24 17.98 5.43
C LEU A 168 -1.66 17.68 6.82
N ARG A 169 -2.39 16.94 7.68
CA ARG A 169 -1.92 16.48 9.00
C ARG A 169 -1.34 15.07 8.99
N ARG A 170 -1.12 14.48 7.82
CA ARG A 170 -0.61 13.12 7.70
C ARG A 170 0.79 13.00 8.30
N GLY A 171 1.07 11.88 8.97
CA GLY A 171 2.42 11.56 9.44
C GLY A 171 3.40 11.35 8.28
N PRO A 172 4.72 11.34 8.56
CA PRO A 172 5.75 11.30 7.52
C PRO A 172 5.64 10.06 6.62
N PHE A 173 5.34 8.89 7.20
CA PHE A 173 5.23 7.63 6.46
C PHE A 173 3.78 7.23 6.13
N PHE A 174 2.85 8.18 6.11
CA PHE A 174 1.42 7.87 6.01
C PHE A 174 1.03 7.09 4.74
N GLN A 175 1.55 7.45 3.57
CA GLN A 175 1.20 6.72 2.33
C GLN A 175 1.83 5.33 2.30
N VAL A 176 3.12 5.23 2.59
CA VAL A 176 3.88 3.98 2.51
C VAL A 176 3.40 2.98 3.56
N ASP A 177 3.18 3.42 4.80
CA ASP A 177 2.70 2.55 5.87
C ASP A 177 1.28 2.06 5.60
N ASN A 178 0.35 2.94 5.19
CA ASN A 178 -1.01 2.49 4.84
C ASN A 178 -1.00 1.56 3.62
N TYR A 179 -0.14 1.79 2.62
CA TYR A 179 -0.01 0.87 1.49
C TYR A 179 0.46 -0.51 1.97
N PHE A 180 1.57 -0.56 2.72
CA PHE A 180 2.15 -1.80 3.23
C PHE A 180 1.20 -2.56 4.15
N ARG A 181 0.61 -1.90 5.16
CA ARG A 181 -0.23 -2.54 6.18
C ARG A 181 -1.57 -3.04 5.63
N ARG A 182 -2.07 -2.43 4.55
CA ARG A 182 -3.35 -2.85 3.95
C ARG A 182 -3.18 -4.00 2.97
N SER A 183 -2.03 -4.09 2.28
CA SER A 183 -1.74 -5.18 1.35
C SER A 183 -1.08 -6.38 2.02
N VAL A 184 -0.14 -6.14 2.94
CA VAL A 184 0.68 -7.18 3.57
C VAL A 184 0.29 -7.34 5.04
N LYS A 185 -0.33 -8.48 5.35
CA LYS A 185 -0.74 -8.85 6.71
C LYS A 185 -0.69 -10.36 6.89
N LEU A 186 -0.53 -10.81 8.13
CA LEU A 186 -0.63 -12.23 8.48
C LEU A 186 -2.01 -12.77 8.08
N ASN A 187 -2.01 -13.99 7.56
CA ASN A 187 -3.24 -14.68 7.24
C ASN A 187 -3.98 -15.07 8.53
N ARG A 188 -5.30 -15.27 8.43
CA ARG A 188 -6.14 -15.57 9.59
C ARG A 188 -5.74 -16.86 10.32
N ASN A 189 -5.16 -17.81 9.60
CA ASN A 189 -4.65 -19.08 10.11
C ASN A 189 -3.23 -18.97 10.72
N GLY A 190 -2.65 -17.76 10.78
CA GLY A 190 -1.30 -17.53 11.27
C GLY A 190 -0.19 -17.75 10.24
N THR A 191 -0.51 -18.11 8.99
CA THR A 191 0.53 -18.25 7.96
C THR A 191 1.04 -16.90 7.49
N LEU A 192 2.33 -16.85 7.16
CA LEU A 192 2.98 -15.67 6.63
C LEU A 192 2.45 -15.34 5.21
N PRO A 193 2.38 -14.05 4.83
CA PRO A 193 1.98 -13.62 3.49
C PRO A 193 3.15 -13.73 2.50
N THR A 194 3.82 -14.89 2.46
CA THR A 194 5.03 -15.14 1.66
C THR A 194 4.73 -15.69 0.28
N ASP A 195 3.62 -16.41 0.14
CA ASP A 195 3.31 -17.18 -1.06
C ASP A 195 2.46 -16.34 -2.02
N SER A 196 3.13 -15.50 -2.80
CA SER A 196 2.50 -14.74 -3.87
C SER A 196 2.90 -15.25 -5.25
N THR A 197 1.91 -15.71 -6.02
CA THR A 197 2.13 -16.36 -7.32
C THR A 197 2.86 -15.46 -8.32
N HIS A 198 2.59 -14.16 -8.30
CA HIS A 198 3.21 -13.19 -9.20
C HIS A 198 4.68 -12.88 -8.85
N GLU A 199 5.08 -13.05 -7.59
CA GLU A 199 6.45 -12.80 -7.11
C GLU A 199 7.32 -14.07 -7.10
N ALA A 200 6.72 -15.26 -7.16
CA ALA A 200 7.44 -16.54 -7.09
C ALA A 200 8.64 -16.68 -8.07
N PRO A 201 8.58 -16.21 -9.34
CA PRO A 201 9.72 -16.25 -10.23
C PRO A 201 10.91 -15.39 -9.75
N LEU A 202 10.64 -14.22 -9.17
CA LEU A 202 11.66 -13.34 -8.61
C LEU A 202 12.33 -14.02 -7.39
N MET A 203 11.52 -14.63 -6.52
CA MET A 203 12.01 -15.35 -5.35
C MET A 203 12.96 -16.51 -5.73
N ARG A 204 12.58 -17.32 -6.73
CA ARG A 204 13.45 -18.39 -7.27
C ARG A 204 14.74 -17.84 -7.87
N LYS A 205 14.68 -16.70 -8.56
CA LYS A 205 15.87 -16.04 -9.12
C LYS A 205 16.85 -15.61 -8.03
N ILE A 206 16.36 -15.03 -6.94
CA ILE A 206 17.17 -14.60 -5.79
C ILE A 206 17.88 -15.81 -5.16
N VAL A 207 17.13 -16.88 -4.86
CA VAL A 207 17.70 -18.13 -4.30
C VAL A 207 18.80 -18.68 -5.21
N ARG A 208 18.54 -18.78 -6.52
CA ARG A 208 19.52 -19.29 -7.49
C ARG A 208 20.78 -18.43 -7.57
N LEU A 209 20.66 -17.10 -7.47
CA LEU A 209 21.82 -16.20 -7.46
C LEU A 209 22.64 -16.35 -6.17
N ALA A 210 21.98 -16.43 -5.03
CA ALA A 210 22.63 -16.59 -3.73
C ALA A 210 23.36 -17.95 -3.62
N GLN A 211 22.73 -19.03 -4.09
CA GLN A 211 23.35 -20.37 -4.12
C GLN A 211 24.59 -20.45 -5.01
N ARG A 212 24.69 -19.60 -6.04
CA ARG A 212 25.88 -19.47 -6.90
C ARG A 212 26.96 -18.55 -6.31
N GLY A 213 26.75 -18.01 -5.11
CA GLY A 213 27.69 -17.08 -4.46
C GLY A 213 27.63 -15.63 -4.96
N HIS A 214 26.64 -15.27 -5.81
CA HIS A 214 26.50 -13.91 -6.33
C HIS A 214 25.69 -13.01 -5.39
N LEU A 215 26.23 -12.73 -4.19
CA LEU A 215 25.53 -11.99 -3.12
C LEU A 215 25.01 -10.62 -3.60
N LYS A 216 25.84 -9.81 -4.24
CA LYS A 216 25.45 -8.48 -4.73
C LYS A 216 24.26 -8.53 -5.69
N ALA A 217 24.32 -9.42 -6.69
CA ALA A 217 23.24 -9.58 -7.66
C ALA A 217 21.94 -10.08 -7.00
N ALA A 218 22.05 -10.96 -5.99
CA ALA A 218 20.89 -11.41 -5.23
C ALA A 218 20.26 -10.26 -4.42
N CYS A 219 21.07 -9.41 -3.77
CA CYS A 219 20.60 -8.23 -3.03
C CYS A 219 19.96 -7.16 -3.95
N GLU A 220 20.49 -6.97 -5.16
CA GLU A 220 19.90 -6.04 -6.15
C GLU A 220 18.51 -6.48 -6.61
N GLU A 221 18.28 -7.79 -6.76
CA GLU A 221 16.96 -8.34 -7.05
C GLU A 221 16.04 -8.35 -5.82
N TYR A 222 16.58 -8.60 -4.62
CA TYR A 222 15.83 -8.49 -3.35
C TYR A 222 15.20 -7.11 -3.18
N ARG A 223 15.89 -6.04 -3.58
CA ARG A 223 15.38 -4.66 -3.56
C ARG A 223 14.07 -4.47 -4.35
N ARG A 224 13.80 -5.32 -5.34
CA ARG A 224 12.62 -5.21 -6.22
C ARG A 224 11.39 -5.97 -5.71
N VAL A 225 11.55 -6.76 -4.65
CA VAL A 225 10.49 -7.55 -4.04
C VAL A 225 9.43 -6.63 -3.43
N THR A 226 8.14 -6.89 -3.71
CA THR A 226 7.02 -6.08 -3.19
C THR A 226 6.21 -6.76 -2.08
N THR A 227 6.34 -8.08 -1.91
CA THR A 227 5.69 -8.88 -0.85
C THR A 227 6.71 -9.35 0.20
N VAL A 228 6.28 -10.02 1.27
CA VAL A 228 7.22 -10.62 2.22
C VAL A 228 7.94 -11.78 1.51
N PRO A 229 9.28 -11.78 1.38
CA PRO A 229 10.00 -12.91 0.80
C PRO A 229 9.97 -14.11 1.76
N PRO A 230 9.90 -15.35 1.26
CA PRO A 230 9.82 -16.54 2.09
C PRO A 230 11.17 -16.85 2.78
N VAL A 231 11.13 -17.74 3.79
CA VAL A 231 12.28 -18.05 4.66
C VAL A 231 13.49 -18.55 3.86
N GLU A 232 13.27 -19.28 2.76
CA GLU A 232 14.32 -19.86 1.91
C GLU A 232 15.25 -18.79 1.32
N ILE A 233 14.74 -17.57 1.11
CA ILE A 233 15.57 -16.45 0.64
C ILE A 233 16.55 -16.05 1.71
N TYR A 234 16.11 -15.90 2.96
CA TYR A 234 17.00 -15.54 4.07
C TYR A 234 18.02 -16.64 4.35
N ARG A 235 17.62 -17.92 4.26
CA ARG A 235 18.54 -19.06 4.37
C ARG A 235 19.62 -18.99 3.30
N SER A 236 19.23 -18.78 2.04
CA SER A 236 20.16 -18.73 0.90
C SER A 236 21.10 -17.51 0.95
N LEU A 237 20.56 -16.32 1.26
CA LEU A 237 21.34 -15.09 1.35
C LEU A 237 22.36 -15.15 2.50
N THR A 238 21.94 -15.57 3.69
CA THR A 238 22.86 -15.71 4.83
C THR A 238 23.90 -16.80 4.60
N ALA A 239 23.54 -17.94 3.99
CA ALA A 239 24.49 -18.98 3.62
C ALA A 239 25.56 -18.45 2.64
N SER A 240 25.16 -17.62 1.67
CA SER A 240 26.09 -17.01 0.70
C SER A 240 27.06 -16.00 1.33
N CYS A 241 26.75 -15.47 2.53
CA CYS A 241 27.65 -14.58 3.27
C CYS A 241 28.76 -15.33 4.02
N VAL A 242 28.58 -16.64 4.29
CA VAL A 242 29.50 -17.44 5.13
C VAL A 242 30.90 -17.56 4.51
N PRO A 243 31.08 -17.93 3.22
CA PRO A 243 32.41 -18.14 2.66
C PRO A 243 33.28 -16.88 2.64
N GLY A 244 32.67 -15.71 2.45
CA GLY A 244 33.36 -14.42 2.45
C GLY A 244 33.49 -13.76 3.83
N ALA A 245 33.04 -14.43 4.90
CA ALA A 245 32.96 -13.87 6.25
C ALA A 245 32.27 -12.49 6.31
N HIS A 246 31.25 -12.27 5.46
CA HIS A 246 30.50 -11.02 5.35
C HIS A 246 29.49 -10.87 6.50
N LEU A 247 29.99 -10.72 7.73
CA LEU A 247 29.18 -10.71 8.95
C LEU A 247 28.20 -9.53 8.99
N ALA A 248 28.63 -8.34 8.58
CA ALA A 248 27.78 -7.15 8.60
C ALA A 248 26.55 -7.33 7.69
N ASP A 249 26.76 -7.85 6.47
CA ASP A 249 25.68 -8.12 5.52
C ASP A 249 24.73 -9.22 6.03
N ALA A 250 25.28 -10.30 6.60
CA ALA A 250 24.48 -11.37 7.18
C ALA A 250 23.58 -10.89 8.33
N ILE A 251 24.11 -10.02 9.21
CA ILE A 251 23.33 -9.39 10.29
C ILE A 251 22.24 -8.49 9.70
N ALA A 252 22.57 -7.64 8.71
CA ALA A 252 21.61 -6.75 8.08
C ALA A 252 20.46 -7.52 7.40
N ILE A 253 20.77 -8.62 6.70
CA ILE A 253 19.78 -9.52 6.08
C ILE A 253 18.85 -10.12 7.16
N PHE A 254 19.43 -10.61 8.26
CA PHE A 254 18.64 -11.16 9.36
C PHE A 254 17.75 -10.09 10.02
N GLU A 255 18.30 -8.92 10.34
CA GLU A 255 17.59 -7.82 10.99
C GLU A 255 16.48 -7.22 10.11
N ASP A 256 16.59 -7.33 8.78
CA ASP A 256 15.53 -6.90 7.89
C ASP A 256 14.30 -7.82 7.94
N GLY A 257 14.51 -9.14 7.95
CA GLY A 257 13.43 -10.10 8.12
C GLY A 257 12.91 -10.21 9.56
N ASN A 258 13.72 -9.83 10.53
CA ASN A 258 13.38 -9.87 11.96
C ASN A 258 12.64 -8.60 12.39
N SER A 259 11.52 -8.74 13.09
CA SER A 259 10.66 -7.64 13.58
C SER A 259 9.98 -6.73 12.53
N LYS A 260 10.56 -6.49 11.35
CA LYS A 260 9.92 -5.71 10.27
C LYS A 260 8.98 -6.55 9.41
N LEU A 261 9.45 -7.71 8.96
CA LEU A 261 8.74 -8.60 8.04
C LEU A 261 8.18 -9.83 8.75
N PHE A 262 7.52 -9.59 9.89
CA PHE A 262 6.82 -10.62 10.67
C PHE A 262 7.71 -11.77 11.15
N TYR A 263 8.98 -11.50 11.43
CA TYR A 263 9.93 -12.48 11.96
C TYR A 263 10.21 -13.65 11.01
N VAL A 264 10.06 -13.47 9.70
CA VAL A 264 10.36 -14.49 8.68
C VAL A 264 11.83 -14.94 8.70
N ALA A 265 12.76 -14.09 9.14
CA ALA A 265 14.17 -14.45 9.28
C ALA A 265 14.50 -15.14 10.61
N ARG A 266 13.54 -15.25 11.55
CA ARG A 266 13.74 -15.90 12.85
C ARG A 266 13.59 -17.41 12.70
N ASP A 267 14.55 -17.99 11.99
CA ASP A 267 14.62 -19.39 11.61
C ASP A 267 15.95 -20.00 12.09
N GLY A 268 15.92 -21.30 12.38
CA GLY A 268 17.08 -22.01 12.92
C GLY A 268 18.27 -22.05 11.96
N GLU A 269 18.02 -22.28 10.67
CA GLU A 269 19.08 -22.33 9.66
C GLU A 269 19.66 -20.94 9.39
N VAL A 270 18.81 -19.91 9.35
CA VAL A 270 19.25 -18.51 9.21
C VAL A 270 20.19 -18.11 10.36
N LEU A 271 19.78 -18.33 11.62
CA LEU A 271 20.64 -18.00 12.77
C LEU A 271 21.91 -18.85 12.83
N TYR A 272 21.84 -20.11 12.39
CA TYR A 272 23.02 -20.95 12.26
C TYR A 272 24.03 -20.39 11.25
N ASN A 273 23.57 -19.90 10.10
CA ASN A 273 24.45 -19.24 9.13
C ASN A 273 25.05 -17.94 9.68
N VAL A 274 24.27 -17.12 10.38
CA VAL A 274 24.79 -15.89 11.02
C VAL A 274 25.82 -16.23 12.10
N MET A 275 25.62 -17.29 12.88
CA MET A 275 26.61 -17.79 13.84
C MET A 275 27.91 -18.21 13.15
N ARG A 276 27.82 -18.97 12.05
CA ARG A 276 28.98 -19.37 11.26
C ARG A 276 29.73 -18.16 10.69
N CYS A 277 29.02 -17.12 10.23
CA CYS A 277 29.65 -15.85 9.83
C CYS A 277 30.38 -15.18 11.01
N ALA A 278 29.78 -15.17 12.20
CA ALA A 278 30.38 -14.54 13.38
C ALA A 278 31.68 -15.26 13.80
N ILE A 279 31.68 -16.60 13.73
CA ILE A 279 32.86 -17.44 13.97
C ILE A 279 33.93 -17.20 12.89
N ALA A 280 33.55 -17.21 11.61
CA ALA A 280 34.47 -16.96 10.50
C ALA A 280 35.14 -15.58 10.58
N ALA A 281 34.38 -14.55 11.01
CA ALA A 281 34.88 -13.20 11.26
C ALA A 281 35.57 -13.04 12.63
N ARG A 282 35.72 -14.12 13.42
CA ARG A 282 36.33 -14.15 14.75
C ARG A 282 35.77 -13.10 15.72
N ASN A 283 34.46 -12.86 15.67
CA ASN A 283 33.81 -11.81 16.45
C ASN A 283 33.05 -12.38 17.66
N ARG A 284 33.75 -12.48 18.79
CA ARG A 284 33.21 -12.99 20.06
C ARG A 284 31.92 -12.28 20.51
N VAL A 285 31.85 -10.96 20.39
CA VAL A 285 30.66 -10.19 20.80
C VAL A 285 29.46 -10.57 19.94
N ARG A 286 29.65 -10.77 18.64
CA ARG A 286 28.58 -11.16 17.73
C ARG A 286 28.16 -12.61 17.91
N VAL A 287 29.06 -13.53 18.26
CA VAL A 287 28.70 -14.90 18.67
C VAL A 287 27.73 -14.86 19.85
N MET A 288 28.04 -14.10 20.90
CA MET A 288 27.15 -13.96 22.06
C MET A 288 25.82 -13.26 21.72
N TRP A 289 25.85 -12.27 20.83
CA TRP A 289 24.63 -11.61 20.34
C TRP A 289 23.72 -12.59 19.59
N VAL A 290 24.24 -13.41 18.67
CA VAL A 290 23.44 -14.41 17.96
C VAL A 290 22.83 -15.41 18.93
N TYR A 291 23.60 -15.89 19.91
CA TYR A 291 23.09 -16.78 20.96
C TYR A 291 21.93 -16.13 21.75
N ASN A 292 22.07 -14.85 22.13
CA ASN A 292 21.01 -14.13 22.83
C ASN A 292 19.75 -13.96 21.95
N VAL A 293 19.92 -13.63 20.67
CA VAL A 293 18.82 -13.53 19.70
C VAL A 293 18.12 -14.88 19.54
N MET A 294 18.86 -15.98 19.42
CA MET A 294 18.32 -17.34 19.29
C MET A 294 17.41 -17.71 20.48
N ARG A 295 17.79 -17.38 21.72
CA ARG A 295 16.94 -17.61 22.90
C ARG A 295 15.59 -16.88 22.81
N GLY A 296 15.60 -15.69 22.21
CA GLY A 296 14.40 -14.83 22.09
C GLY A 296 13.94 -14.27 23.43
N ARG A 297 12.87 -13.48 23.39
CA ARG A 297 12.21 -12.92 24.57
C ARG A 297 10.74 -13.34 24.58
N TYR A 298 10.01 -12.92 25.61
CA TYR A 298 8.60 -13.22 25.77
C TYR A 298 7.77 -12.81 24.53
N TYR A 299 8.05 -11.65 23.95
CA TYR A 299 7.28 -11.15 22.80
C TYR A 299 7.39 -12.08 21.59
N GLU A 300 8.61 -12.42 21.17
CA GLU A 300 8.82 -13.22 19.97
C GLU A 300 8.37 -14.68 20.17
N ASN A 301 8.54 -15.22 21.38
CA ASN A 301 8.23 -16.61 21.67
C ASN A 301 6.74 -16.83 22.00
N VAL A 302 6.08 -15.92 22.73
CA VAL A 302 4.70 -16.13 23.21
C VAL A 302 3.67 -15.39 22.36
N VAL A 303 3.95 -14.13 22.00
CA VAL A 303 2.99 -13.30 21.24
C VAL A 303 3.07 -13.60 19.75
N VAL A 304 4.28 -13.60 19.19
CA VAL A 304 4.50 -13.84 17.75
C VAL A 304 4.49 -15.34 17.42
N ARG A 305 4.93 -16.20 18.37
CA ARG A 305 5.11 -17.65 18.18
C ARG A 305 6.10 -17.99 17.07
N ALA A 306 7.23 -17.27 17.04
CA ALA A 306 8.33 -17.49 16.11
C ALA A 306 9.57 -18.01 16.85
N GLU A 307 9.41 -18.94 17.79
CA GLU A 307 10.52 -19.56 18.52
C GLU A 307 11.36 -20.50 17.64
N ILE A 308 12.66 -20.60 17.97
CA ILE A 308 13.58 -21.49 17.25
C ILE A 308 13.41 -22.92 17.74
N ASP A 309 13.36 -23.86 16.79
CA ASP A 309 13.30 -25.30 17.05
C ASP A 309 14.39 -25.74 18.08
N PRO A 310 14.05 -26.58 19.08
CA PRO A 310 15.02 -27.13 20.03
C PRO A 310 16.31 -27.68 19.40
N ILE A 311 16.23 -28.39 18.27
CA ILE A 311 17.39 -28.99 17.62
C ILE A 311 18.30 -27.93 17.01
N TRP A 312 17.72 -26.90 16.41
CA TRP A 312 18.48 -25.77 15.91
C TRP A 312 19.13 -24.97 17.04
N ARG A 313 18.42 -24.79 18.16
CA ARG A 313 19.00 -24.15 19.35
C ARG A 313 20.22 -24.89 19.86
N TYR A 314 20.16 -26.21 19.94
CA TYR A 314 21.29 -27.05 20.31
C TYR A 314 22.47 -26.85 19.35
N ARG A 315 22.26 -26.96 18.04
CA ARG A 315 23.32 -26.81 17.02
C ARG A 315 24.01 -25.45 17.07
N ILE A 316 23.24 -24.37 17.22
CA ILE A 316 23.77 -23.01 17.30
C ILE A 316 24.58 -22.82 18.58
N ALA A 317 24.07 -23.30 19.72
CA ALA A 317 24.77 -23.20 21.01
C ALA A 317 26.07 -24.00 21.04
N MET A 318 26.08 -25.21 20.46
CA MET A 318 27.28 -26.04 20.35
C MET A 318 28.36 -25.37 19.51
N LEU A 319 28.01 -24.83 18.34
CA LEU A 319 28.97 -24.07 17.51
C LEU A 319 29.58 -22.88 18.26
N ALA A 320 28.75 -22.13 18.99
CA ALA A 320 29.24 -21.01 19.78
C ALA A 320 30.18 -21.47 20.90
N LEU A 321 29.87 -22.59 21.55
CA LEU A 321 30.69 -23.17 22.60
C LEU A 321 32.04 -23.66 22.07
N GLU A 322 32.05 -24.37 20.94
CA GLU A 322 33.27 -24.85 20.26
C GLU A 322 34.23 -23.71 19.88
N TYR A 323 33.70 -22.52 19.56
CA TYR A 323 34.54 -21.36 19.26
C TYR A 323 35.10 -20.67 20.50
N LEU A 324 34.43 -20.79 21.65
CA LEU A 324 34.79 -20.10 22.89
C LEU A 324 35.74 -20.91 23.79
N LEU A 325 35.71 -22.23 23.69
CA LEU A 325 36.62 -23.17 24.36
C LEU A 325 37.92 -23.33 23.56
#